data_AF-A0A1G1YHU0-F1
#
_entry.id   AF-A0A1G1YHU0-F1
#
_cell.length_a   1.000
_cell.length_b   1.000
_cell.length_c   1.000
_cell.angle_alpha   90.00
_cell.angle_beta   90.00
_cell.angle_gamma   90.00
#
_symmetry.space_group_name_H-M   'P 1'
#
loop_
_entity.id
_entity.type
_entity.pdbx_description
1 polymer ?
#
loop_
_entity_poly.entity_id
_entity_poly.type
_entity_poly.pdbx_seq_one_letter_code
_entity_poly.pdbx_strand_id
1 'polypeptide(L)'
;MSITLFDRQGQPTIPRIAIRLQGSNIGEVRGVADNDQNLEGNMATIAEEKLKEFPDSQQYEKKTQDMKLLTAIEKKTKNNEPLTRNELIFLYEINSKIEGFGYQDDPRIKEIRETRKVEKDASIIFECEQSQIAYDEKDVTENTQAYIGKWNIKIFQKIRNYPNIKHLFESFPDKKIFMETLETDPSINSPESAEEAMKRKKIYYSDWGKDILYKTEFSEEKQSYDLVRFSVEQLGFPKGATTQEIYDKAEKLGLELCPAEVGPHLRLQYPGKEWMLIAMKQIPDRYDSPAVFLLGTYGGQLVLYGYDAKPSSRWCTDDEFVFRVRKFKT
;
A
#
# COMPACT_ATOMS: atom_id res chain seq x y z
N MET A 1 -17.81 -27.60 14.39
CA MET A 1 -17.15 -28.40 15.46
C MET A 1 -17.51 -27.77 16.80
N SER A 2 -17.70 -28.53 17.88
CA SER A 2 -18.13 -28.02 19.19
C SER A 2 -17.20 -28.45 20.32
N ILE A 3 -17.11 -27.63 21.37
CA ILE A 3 -16.33 -27.91 22.59
C ILE A 3 -17.33 -28.18 23.72
N THR A 4 -17.13 -29.28 24.45
CA THR A 4 -18.18 -29.93 25.25
C THR A 4 -17.81 -30.04 26.73
N LEU A 5 -18.78 -29.78 27.63
CA LEU A 5 -18.69 -30.13 29.06
C LEU A 5 -19.54 -31.36 29.40
N PHE A 6 -19.22 -31.96 30.54
CA PHE A 6 -19.88 -33.14 31.08
C PHE A 6 -21.34 -32.87 31.51
N ASP A 7 -22.28 -33.73 31.12
CA ASP A 7 -23.68 -33.70 31.52
C ASP A 7 -23.88 -34.14 32.99
N ARG A 8 -25.14 -34.25 33.42
CA ARG A 8 -25.49 -34.69 34.79
C ARG A 8 -24.99 -36.12 35.11
N GLN A 9 -24.54 -36.87 34.11
CA GLN A 9 -23.98 -38.22 34.22
C GLN A 9 -22.46 -38.20 34.04
N GLY A 10 -21.83 -37.02 33.93
CA GLY A 10 -20.40 -36.91 33.75
C GLY A 10 -19.94 -37.19 32.31
N GLN A 11 -20.79 -37.04 31.28
CA GLN A 11 -20.45 -37.31 29.87
C GLN A 11 -20.34 -36.02 29.04
N PRO A 12 -19.27 -35.79 28.26
CA PRO A 12 -19.02 -34.50 27.61
C PRO A 12 -19.94 -34.29 26.39
N THR A 13 -21.22 -34.00 26.63
CA THR A 13 -22.30 -34.03 25.61
C THR A 13 -22.98 -32.68 25.39
N ILE A 14 -22.76 -31.68 26.25
CA ILE A 14 -23.35 -30.33 26.10
C ILE A 14 -22.37 -29.37 25.39
N PRO A 15 -22.61 -29.02 24.11
CA PRO A 15 -21.77 -28.05 23.40
C PRO A 15 -21.96 -26.65 24.00
N ARG A 16 -20.86 -25.97 24.35
CA ARG A 16 -20.88 -24.56 24.83
C ARG A 16 -20.58 -23.56 23.72
N ILE A 17 -19.81 -23.99 22.73
CA ILE A 17 -19.33 -23.18 21.61
C ILE A 17 -19.71 -23.89 20.30
N ALA A 18 -20.30 -23.15 19.38
CA ALA A 18 -20.56 -23.59 18.02
C ALA A 18 -19.70 -22.79 17.04
N ILE A 19 -18.90 -23.50 16.25
CA ILE A 19 -18.16 -22.93 15.12
C ILE A 19 -18.87 -23.35 13.84
N ARG A 20 -19.47 -22.39 13.14
CA ARG A 20 -20.09 -22.56 11.83
C ARG A 20 -19.05 -22.33 10.75
N LEU A 21 -19.00 -23.25 9.79
CA LEU A 21 -18.10 -23.15 8.64
C LEU A 21 -18.84 -22.64 7.41
N GLN A 22 -18.14 -21.88 6.58
CA GLN A 22 -18.54 -21.53 5.22
C GLN A 22 -17.50 -22.14 4.26
N GLY A 23 -17.79 -23.34 3.75
CA GLY A 23 -16.79 -24.16 3.08
C GLY A 23 -15.74 -24.66 4.07
N SER A 24 -14.46 -24.42 3.79
CA SER A 24 -13.33 -24.73 4.67
C SER A 24 -13.05 -23.65 5.73
N ASN A 25 -13.71 -22.50 5.62
CA ASN A 25 -13.38 -21.31 6.38
C ASN A 25 -14.33 -21.10 7.56
N ILE A 26 -13.87 -20.39 8.58
CA ILE A 26 -14.69 -20.02 9.74
C ILE A 26 -15.68 -18.93 9.30
N GLY A 27 -16.98 -19.23 9.40
CA GLY A 27 -18.04 -18.26 9.14
C GLY A 27 -18.47 -17.51 10.40
N GLU A 28 -18.63 -18.22 11.50
CA GLU A 28 -19.17 -17.65 12.75
C GLU A 28 -18.76 -18.50 13.96
N VAL A 29 -18.49 -17.84 15.08
CA VAL A 29 -18.23 -18.47 16.38
C VAL A 29 -19.18 -17.89 17.40
N ARG A 30 -19.97 -18.75 18.04
CA ARG A 30 -21.04 -18.34 18.96
C ARG A 30 -21.19 -19.26 20.15
N GLY A 31 -21.75 -18.73 21.23
CA GLY A 31 -22.18 -19.54 22.37
C GLY A 31 -23.44 -20.35 22.05
N VAL A 32 -23.64 -21.43 22.80
CA VAL A 32 -24.84 -22.29 22.70
C VAL A 32 -25.63 -22.29 24.01
N ALA A 33 -25.10 -21.66 25.07
CA ALA A 33 -25.63 -21.75 26.42
C ALA A 33 -26.83 -20.83 26.68
N ASP A 34 -26.95 -19.71 25.96
CA ASP A 34 -28.06 -18.77 26.06
C ASP A 34 -28.79 -18.61 24.71
N ASN A 35 -30.00 -18.03 24.77
CA ASN A 35 -30.80 -17.79 23.56
C ASN A 35 -30.18 -16.70 22.67
N ASP A 36 -29.36 -15.83 23.25
CA ASP A 36 -28.66 -14.74 22.56
C ASP A 36 -27.38 -15.19 21.85
N GLN A 37 -26.98 -16.45 22.04
CA GLN A 37 -25.81 -17.10 21.46
C GLN A 37 -24.49 -16.38 21.79
N ASN A 38 -24.43 -15.70 22.94
CA ASN A 38 -23.24 -15.00 23.37
C ASN A 38 -22.18 -16.00 23.82
N LEU A 39 -20.95 -15.78 23.38
CA LEU A 39 -19.83 -16.54 23.89
C LEU A 39 -19.55 -16.12 25.34
N GLU A 40 -19.62 -17.07 26.28
CA GLU A 40 -19.27 -16.80 27.68
C GLU A 40 -17.81 -16.33 27.79
N GLY A 41 -17.53 -15.35 28.64
CA GLY A 41 -16.18 -14.75 28.73
C GLY A 41 -15.08 -15.75 29.12
N ASN A 42 -15.39 -16.75 29.95
CA ASN A 42 -14.50 -17.86 30.30
C ASN A 42 -14.32 -18.90 29.16
N MET A 43 -15.17 -18.87 28.14
CA MET A 43 -15.10 -19.73 26.97
C MET A 43 -14.37 -19.06 25.79
N ALA A 44 -14.14 -17.74 25.85
CA ALA A 44 -13.45 -16.99 24.80
C ALA A 44 -12.06 -17.53 24.49
N THR A 45 -11.22 -17.73 25.50
CA THR A 45 -9.87 -18.29 25.33
C THR A 45 -9.90 -19.70 24.75
N ILE A 46 -10.90 -20.51 25.13
CA ILE A 46 -11.05 -21.87 24.62
C ILE A 46 -11.47 -21.85 23.14
N ALA A 47 -12.36 -20.93 22.75
CA ALA A 47 -12.70 -20.70 21.35
C ALA A 47 -11.47 -20.25 20.56
N GLU A 48 -10.72 -19.26 21.06
CA GLU A 48 -9.51 -18.75 20.42
C GLU A 48 -8.48 -19.85 20.17
N GLU A 49 -8.22 -20.71 21.16
CA GLU A 49 -7.31 -21.84 20.98
C GLU A 49 -7.81 -22.84 19.96
N LYS A 50 -9.12 -23.12 19.94
CA LYS A 50 -9.71 -24.03 18.95
C LYS A 50 -9.65 -23.46 17.53
N LEU A 51 -9.77 -22.14 17.37
CA LEU A 51 -9.73 -21.50 16.06
C LEU A 51 -8.35 -21.64 15.40
N LYS A 52 -7.26 -21.76 16.17
CA LYS A 52 -5.90 -21.96 15.61
C LYS A 52 -5.75 -23.24 14.78
N GLU A 53 -6.66 -24.21 14.93
CA GLU A 53 -6.69 -25.43 14.11
C GLU A 53 -7.16 -25.17 12.67
N PHE A 54 -7.75 -24.00 12.38
CA PHE A 54 -8.27 -23.66 11.06
C PHE A 54 -7.26 -22.86 10.22
N PRO A 55 -7.20 -23.12 8.89
CA PRO A 55 -6.23 -22.47 8.01
C PRO A 55 -6.45 -20.95 7.89
N ASP A 56 -7.67 -20.46 8.11
CA ASP A 56 -8.06 -19.04 8.02
C ASP A 56 -8.16 -18.34 9.38
N SER A 57 -7.65 -18.96 10.44
CA SER A 57 -7.72 -18.46 11.82
C SER A 57 -7.21 -17.03 12.01
N GLN A 58 -6.05 -16.70 11.44
CA GLN A 58 -5.47 -15.35 11.50
C GLN A 58 -6.36 -14.30 10.82
N GLN A 59 -6.99 -14.66 9.69
CA GLN A 59 -7.90 -13.75 9.00
C GLN A 59 -9.17 -13.53 9.82
N TYR A 60 -9.73 -14.60 10.41
CA TYR A 60 -10.89 -14.51 11.28
C TYR A 60 -10.62 -13.66 12.53
N GLU A 61 -9.45 -13.83 13.15
CA GLU A 61 -9.01 -13.04 14.30
C GLU A 61 -8.91 -11.56 13.94
N LYS A 62 -8.26 -11.24 12.82
CA LYS A 62 -8.18 -9.86 12.30
C LYS A 62 -9.57 -9.24 12.12
N LYS A 63 -10.48 -9.93 11.43
CA LYS A 63 -11.88 -9.46 11.26
C LYS A 63 -12.56 -9.18 12.59
N THR A 64 -12.37 -10.05 13.57
CA THR A 64 -12.94 -9.89 14.91
C THR A 64 -12.38 -8.66 15.62
N GLN A 65 -11.06 -8.46 15.59
CA GLN A 65 -10.39 -7.31 16.19
C GLN A 65 -10.79 -5.99 15.52
N ASP A 66 -10.82 -5.98 14.19
CA ASP A 66 -11.24 -4.84 13.37
C ASP A 66 -12.68 -4.41 13.71
N MET A 67 -13.62 -5.36 13.76
CA MET A 67 -15.02 -5.07 14.10
C MET A 67 -15.20 -4.58 15.54
N LYS A 68 -14.42 -5.11 16.50
CA LYS A 68 -14.42 -4.61 17.88
C LYS A 68 -13.96 -3.15 17.95
N LEU A 69 -12.84 -2.83 17.27
CA LEU A 69 -12.29 -1.48 17.27
C LEU A 69 -13.20 -0.49 16.53
N LEU A 70 -13.75 -0.87 15.39
CA LEU A 70 -14.71 -0.04 14.65
C LEU A 70 -15.96 0.27 15.49
N THR A 71 -16.49 -0.72 16.23
CA THR A 71 -17.64 -0.52 17.14
C THR A 71 -17.30 0.41 18.30
N ALA A 72 -16.08 0.32 18.85
CA ALA A 72 -15.63 1.25 19.88
C ALA A 72 -15.51 2.69 19.36
N ILE A 73 -14.96 2.87 18.16
CA ILE A 73 -14.85 4.17 17.48
C ILE A 73 -16.23 4.76 17.17
N GLU A 74 -17.16 3.94 16.67
CA GLU A 74 -18.54 4.34 16.41
C GLU A 74 -19.22 4.86 17.68
N LYS A 75 -19.08 4.13 18.80
CA LYS A 75 -19.63 4.53 20.11
C LYS A 75 -19.04 5.86 20.59
N LYS A 76 -17.71 6.03 20.51
CA LYS A 76 -17.04 7.29 20.84
C LYS A 76 -17.54 8.44 19.98
N THR A 77 -17.68 8.21 18.67
CA THR A 77 -18.15 9.21 17.70
C THR A 77 -19.58 9.65 18.04
N LYS A 78 -20.49 8.70 18.32
CA LYS A 78 -21.87 8.98 18.76
C LYS A 78 -21.94 9.78 20.06
N ASN A 79 -20.97 9.58 20.95
CA ASN A 79 -20.85 10.31 22.22
C ASN A 79 -20.08 11.64 22.11
N ASN A 80 -19.61 12.04 20.92
CA ASN A 80 -18.71 13.18 20.71
C ASN A 80 -17.39 13.11 21.50
N GLU A 81 -16.91 11.89 21.78
CA GLU A 81 -15.61 11.67 22.41
C GLU A 81 -14.47 11.78 21.37
N PRO A 82 -13.33 12.40 21.72
CA PRO A 82 -12.20 12.48 20.81
C PRO A 82 -11.59 11.10 20.55
N LEU A 83 -11.23 10.85 19.29
CA LEU A 83 -10.48 9.67 18.89
C LEU A 83 -8.99 9.89 19.14
N THR A 84 -8.32 8.85 19.62
CA THR A 84 -6.86 8.81 19.76
C THR A 84 -6.18 8.67 18.40
N ARG A 85 -4.87 8.95 18.35
CA ARG A 85 -4.07 8.76 17.14
C ARG A 85 -4.20 7.36 16.53
N ASN A 86 -4.11 6.31 17.35
CA ASN A 86 -4.18 4.93 16.86
C ASN A 86 -5.57 4.59 16.31
N GLU A 87 -6.63 5.11 16.93
CA GLU A 87 -8.01 4.96 16.42
C GLU A 87 -8.19 5.67 15.08
N LEU A 88 -7.56 6.84 14.88
CA LEU A 88 -7.58 7.53 13.60
C LEU A 88 -6.76 6.79 12.53
N ILE A 89 -5.57 6.30 12.86
CA ILE A 89 -4.75 5.47 11.96
C ILE A 89 -5.54 4.25 11.47
N PHE A 90 -6.29 3.61 12.38
CA PHE A 90 -7.19 2.51 12.05
C PHE A 90 -8.35 2.97 11.17
N LEU A 91 -9.10 4.01 11.57
CA LEU A 91 -10.27 4.52 10.84
C LEU A 91 -9.95 4.96 9.41
N TYR A 92 -8.80 5.58 9.20
CA TYR A 92 -8.32 6.02 7.88
C TYR A 92 -7.56 4.92 7.12
N GLU A 93 -7.50 3.70 7.67
CA GLU A 93 -6.89 2.52 7.04
C GLU A 93 -5.43 2.74 6.60
N ILE A 94 -4.68 3.56 7.35
CA ILE A 94 -3.32 3.99 6.97
C ILE A 94 -2.35 2.80 6.87
N ASN A 95 -2.46 1.85 7.79
CA ASN A 95 -1.57 0.68 7.86
C ASN A 95 -2.16 -0.55 7.16
N SER A 96 -3.47 -0.75 7.29
CA SER A 96 -4.17 -1.90 6.72
C SER A 96 -5.65 -1.60 6.53
N LYS A 97 -6.25 -2.27 5.56
CA LYS A 97 -7.71 -2.27 5.37
C LYS A 97 -8.41 -2.90 6.57
N ILE A 98 -9.54 -2.31 6.97
CA ILE A 98 -10.45 -2.85 7.97
C ILE A 98 -11.21 -4.00 7.30
N GLU A 99 -11.15 -5.18 7.88
CA GLU A 99 -11.87 -6.36 7.37
C GLU A 99 -13.08 -6.67 8.24
N GLY A 100 -14.24 -6.79 7.61
CA GLY A 100 -15.46 -7.28 8.24
C GLY A 100 -15.82 -8.71 7.80
N PHE A 101 -16.97 -9.17 8.28
CA PHE A 101 -17.58 -10.44 7.85
C PHE A 101 -18.47 -10.30 6.61
N GLY A 102 -18.73 -9.06 6.17
CA GLY A 102 -19.46 -8.76 4.93
C GLY A 102 -18.59 -8.87 3.68
N TYR A 103 -19.23 -8.82 2.52
CA TYR A 103 -18.56 -8.83 1.20
C TYR A 103 -18.08 -7.44 0.75
N GLN A 104 -18.54 -6.39 1.43
CA GLN A 104 -18.23 -4.99 1.13
C GLN A 104 -17.59 -4.33 2.35
N ASP A 105 -16.96 -3.18 2.13
CA ASP A 105 -16.46 -2.32 3.19
C ASP A 105 -17.60 -1.99 4.18
N ASP A 106 -17.29 -1.98 5.48
CA ASP A 106 -18.29 -1.66 6.50
C ASP A 106 -18.74 -0.20 6.34
N PRO A 107 -20.05 0.06 6.13
CA PRO A 107 -20.55 1.40 5.83
C PRO A 107 -20.22 2.42 6.92
N ARG A 108 -20.06 1.97 8.17
CA ARG A 108 -19.72 2.83 9.31
C ARG A 108 -18.39 3.56 9.11
N ILE A 109 -17.43 2.96 8.39
CA ILE A 109 -16.12 3.60 8.12
C ILE A 109 -16.35 4.92 7.38
N LYS A 110 -17.14 4.88 6.30
CA LYS A 110 -17.48 6.05 5.49
C LYS A 110 -18.33 7.04 6.30
N GLU A 111 -19.38 6.56 6.95
CA GLU A 111 -20.29 7.39 7.76
C GLU A 111 -19.53 8.16 8.86
N ILE A 112 -18.60 7.49 9.56
CA ILE A 112 -17.79 8.14 10.59
C ILE A 112 -16.85 9.16 9.94
N ARG A 113 -16.10 8.79 8.88
CA ARG A 113 -15.16 9.69 8.19
C ARG A 113 -15.83 10.96 7.67
N GLU A 114 -17.06 10.89 7.15
CA GLU A 114 -17.81 12.04 6.65
C GLU A 114 -18.13 13.10 7.74
N THR A 115 -18.18 12.70 9.01
CA THR A 115 -18.41 13.63 10.13
C THR A 115 -17.12 14.27 10.67
N ARG A 116 -15.95 13.82 10.20
CA ARG A 116 -14.64 14.26 10.72
C ARG A 116 -14.14 15.54 10.07
N LYS A 117 -13.23 16.23 10.76
CA LYS A 117 -12.42 17.32 10.22
C LYS A 117 -11.06 16.77 9.84
N VAL A 118 -10.88 16.46 8.56
CA VAL A 118 -9.71 15.74 8.02
C VAL A 118 -8.41 16.48 8.34
N GLU A 119 -8.41 17.81 8.33
CA GLU A 119 -7.24 18.64 8.63
C GLU A 119 -6.76 18.46 10.08
N LYS A 120 -7.70 18.38 11.02
CA LYS A 120 -7.41 18.13 12.44
C LYS A 120 -6.96 16.69 12.67
N ASP A 121 -7.56 15.75 11.97
CA ASP A 121 -7.19 14.34 12.11
C ASP A 121 -5.79 14.09 11.52
N ALA A 122 -5.47 14.69 10.37
CA ALA A 122 -4.15 14.63 9.75
C ALA A 122 -3.07 15.14 10.71
N SER A 123 -3.29 16.27 11.39
CA SER A 123 -2.32 16.80 12.35
C SER A 123 -2.09 15.86 13.53
N ILE A 124 -3.13 15.19 14.02
CA ILE A 124 -3.01 14.17 15.09
C ILE A 124 -2.25 12.93 14.59
N ILE A 125 -2.52 12.48 13.37
CA ILE A 125 -1.90 11.29 12.78
C ILE A 125 -0.41 11.53 12.49
N PHE A 126 -0.08 12.70 11.93
CA PHE A 126 1.28 13.12 11.60
C PHE A 126 2.07 13.63 12.81
N GLU A 127 1.42 13.80 13.96
CA GLU A 127 2.04 14.30 15.19
C GLU A 127 2.70 15.68 14.98
N CYS A 128 2.01 16.56 14.24
CA CYS A 128 2.45 17.92 13.95
C CYS A 128 1.32 18.93 14.21
N GLU A 129 1.68 20.22 14.28
CA GLU A 129 0.67 21.28 14.34
C GLU A 129 -0.03 21.47 12.98
N GLN A 130 -1.28 21.91 12.98
CA GLN A 130 -2.00 22.21 11.73
C GLN A 130 -1.29 23.27 10.87
N SER A 131 -0.59 24.22 11.52
CA SER A 131 0.27 25.22 10.87
C SER A 131 1.48 24.63 10.12
N GLN A 132 1.86 23.39 10.45
CA GLN A 132 2.96 22.66 9.82
C GLN A 132 2.49 21.78 8.66
N ILE A 133 1.21 21.83 8.30
CA ILE A 133 0.65 21.16 7.12
C ILE A 133 0.45 22.20 6.02
N ALA A 134 1.19 22.04 4.92
CA ALA A 134 1.03 22.87 3.73
C ALA A 134 -0.06 22.29 2.81
N TYR A 135 -0.92 23.15 2.27
CA TYR A 135 -1.98 22.75 1.34
C TYR A 135 -1.76 23.28 -0.08
N ASP A 136 -0.91 24.30 -0.22
CA ASP A 136 -0.51 24.89 -1.48
C ASP A 136 1.00 25.14 -1.51
N GLU A 137 1.54 25.47 -2.69
CA GLU A 137 2.93 25.83 -2.90
C GLU A 137 3.37 26.93 -1.92
N LYS A 138 2.56 27.98 -1.76
CA LYS A 138 2.89 29.15 -0.93
C LYS A 138 3.01 28.82 0.57
N ASP A 139 2.35 27.76 1.03
CA ASP A 139 2.32 27.38 2.45
C ASP A 139 3.55 26.55 2.85
N VAL A 140 4.31 26.05 1.87
CA VAL A 140 5.53 25.30 2.13
C VAL A 140 6.62 26.24 2.66
N THR A 141 7.08 25.95 3.87
CA THR A 141 8.12 26.67 4.60
C THR A 141 9.11 25.70 5.23
N GLU A 142 10.16 26.22 5.87
CA GLU A 142 11.13 25.41 6.64
C GLU A 142 10.50 24.62 7.80
N ASN A 143 9.34 25.04 8.32
CA ASN A 143 8.66 24.39 9.43
C ASN A 143 7.62 23.35 8.99
N THR A 144 7.38 23.21 7.69
CA THR A 144 6.38 22.29 7.14
C THR A 144 6.79 20.83 7.40
N GLN A 145 5.91 20.02 7.97
CA GLN A 145 6.14 18.59 8.20
C GLN A 145 5.33 17.69 7.27
N ALA A 146 4.22 18.22 6.74
CA ALA A 146 3.33 17.50 5.83
C ALA A 146 2.86 18.40 4.69
N TYR A 147 2.57 17.79 3.54
CA TYR A 147 1.92 18.42 2.41
C TYR A 147 0.68 17.61 2.01
N ILE A 148 -0.47 18.28 1.91
CA ILE A 148 -1.73 17.69 1.43
C ILE A 148 -2.28 18.60 0.34
N GLY A 149 -2.08 18.27 -0.93
CA GLY A 149 -2.56 19.11 -2.03
C GLY A 149 -2.12 18.65 -3.41
N LYS A 150 -2.48 19.42 -4.44
CA LYS A 150 -2.25 19.05 -5.84
C LYS A 150 -0.77 18.78 -6.14
N TRP A 151 -0.45 17.54 -6.44
CA TRP A 151 0.90 17.15 -6.86
C TRP A 151 1.21 17.57 -8.29
N ASN A 152 2.33 18.28 -8.47
CA ASN A 152 2.85 18.70 -9.76
C ASN A 152 4.32 19.09 -9.62
N ILE A 153 4.96 19.39 -10.74
CA ILE A 153 6.41 19.67 -10.78
C ILE A 153 6.82 20.90 -9.97
N LYS A 154 6.00 21.97 -9.91
CA LYS A 154 6.34 23.17 -9.12
C LYS A 154 6.40 22.83 -7.63
N ILE A 155 5.40 22.10 -7.16
CA ILE A 155 5.35 21.61 -5.78
C ILE A 155 6.55 20.72 -5.48
N PHE A 156 6.85 19.74 -6.34
CA PHE A 156 8.01 18.88 -6.18
C PHE A 156 9.33 19.66 -6.09
N GLN A 157 9.54 20.62 -7.00
CA GLN A 157 10.75 21.45 -7.02
C GLN A 157 10.92 22.25 -5.73
N LYS A 158 9.82 22.64 -5.07
CA LYS A 158 9.84 23.29 -3.77
C LYS A 158 10.07 22.29 -2.63
N ILE A 159 9.25 21.25 -2.54
CA ILE A 159 9.26 20.24 -1.46
C ILE A 159 10.62 19.53 -1.35
N ARG A 160 11.27 19.21 -2.47
CA ARG A 160 12.57 18.51 -2.43
C ARG A 160 13.69 19.28 -1.72
N ASN A 161 13.51 20.58 -1.48
CA ASN A 161 14.47 21.39 -0.72
C ASN A 161 14.22 21.35 0.80
N TYR A 162 13.13 20.70 1.24
CA TYR A 162 12.69 20.62 2.63
C TYR A 162 12.60 19.16 3.09
N PRO A 163 13.73 18.54 3.49
CA PRO A 163 13.78 17.13 3.87
C PRO A 163 12.97 16.78 5.14
N ASN A 164 12.51 17.80 5.87
CA ASN A 164 11.62 17.65 7.02
C ASN A 164 10.16 17.33 6.65
N ILE A 165 9.77 17.50 5.38
CA ILE A 165 8.43 17.13 4.92
C ILE A 165 8.38 15.62 4.70
N LYS A 166 7.73 14.91 5.63
CA LYS A 166 7.69 13.43 5.66
C LYS A 166 6.37 12.85 5.18
N HIS A 167 5.29 13.62 5.27
CA HIS A 167 3.95 13.17 4.93
C HIS A 167 3.48 13.87 3.66
N LEU A 168 3.32 13.14 2.57
CA LEU A 168 2.99 13.70 1.26
C LEU A 168 1.73 13.03 0.70
N PHE A 169 0.69 13.81 0.47
CA PHE A 169 -0.59 13.34 -0.06
C PHE A 169 -1.14 14.31 -1.11
N GLU A 170 -1.72 13.77 -2.17
CA GLU A 170 -2.59 14.55 -3.06
C GLU A 170 -3.96 14.79 -2.41
N SER A 171 -4.46 13.75 -1.74
CA SER A 171 -5.67 13.79 -0.92
C SER A 171 -5.47 12.84 0.25
N PHE A 172 -5.48 13.36 1.47
CA PHE A 172 -5.31 12.54 2.66
C PHE A 172 -6.63 11.84 3.03
N PRO A 173 -6.60 10.53 3.37
CA PRO A 173 -5.47 9.60 3.31
C PRO A 173 -5.32 8.87 1.97
N ASP A 174 -6.30 9.01 1.07
CA ASP A 174 -6.55 8.02 0.01
C ASP A 174 -5.54 8.06 -1.15
N LYS A 175 -4.83 9.17 -1.35
CA LYS A 175 -3.85 9.34 -2.43
C LYS A 175 -2.52 9.86 -1.90
N LYS A 176 -1.66 8.94 -1.47
CA LYS A 176 -0.27 9.24 -1.06
C LYS A 176 0.56 9.62 -2.28
N ILE A 177 1.40 10.64 -2.14
CA ILE A 177 2.41 10.98 -3.14
C ILE A 177 3.60 10.03 -2.99
N PHE A 178 4.03 9.43 -4.10
CA PHE A 178 5.20 8.56 -4.12
C PHE A 178 6.46 9.42 -4.31
N MET A 179 7.19 9.59 -3.21
CA MET A 179 8.54 10.16 -3.17
C MET A 179 9.29 9.42 -2.07
N GLU A 180 10.22 8.55 -2.45
CA GLU A 180 10.84 7.58 -1.55
C GLU A 180 12.30 7.37 -1.94
N THR A 181 13.16 7.08 -0.97
CA THR A 181 14.55 6.66 -1.24
C THR A 181 14.58 5.13 -1.32
N LEU A 182 15.00 4.60 -2.46
CA LEU A 182 15.25 3.17 -2.66
C LEU A 182 16.72 2.85 -2.37
N GLU A 183 16.95 2.00 -1.39
CA GLU A 183 18.25 1.41 -1.10
C GLU A 183 18.33 0.04 -1.77
N THR A 184 19.30 -0.19 -2.66
CA THR A 184 19.45 -1.52 -3.28
C THR A 184 19.93 -2.54 -2.25
N ASP A 185 19.59 -3.80 -2.47
CA ASP A 185 20.06 -4.90 -1.65
C ASP A 185 21.27 -5.51 -2.37
N PRO A 186 22.50 -5.42 -1.82
CA PRO A 186 23.68 -5.92 -2.50
C PRO A 186 23.67 -7.45 -2.70
N SER A 187 22.77 -8.19 -2.04
CA SER A 187 22.56 -9.62 -2.32
C SER A 187 21.74 -9.87 -3.59
N ILE A 188 21.09 -8.85 -4.13
CA ILE A 188 20.34 -8.87 -5.39
C ILE A 188 21.16 -8.15 -6.46
N ASN A 189 22.28 -8.77 -6.84
CA ASN A 189 23.28 -8.21 -7.75
C ASN A 189 23.31 -8.91 -9.12
N SER A 190 22.29 -9.72 -9.42
CA SER A 190 22.16 -10.41 -10.70
C SER A 190 20.69 -10.70 -11.05
N PRO A 191 20.37 -11.01 -12.32
CA PRO A 191 19.05 -11.47 -12.71
C PRO A 191 18.56 -12.70 -11.91
N GLU A 192 19.46 -13.66 -11.66
CA GLU A 192 19.16 -14.90 -10.94
C GLU A 192 18.80 -14.64 -9.48
N SER A 193 19.59 -13.82 -8.78
CA SER A 193 19.33 -13.48 -7.37
C SER A 193 18.02 -12.69 -7.24
N ALA A 194 17.70 -11.80 -8.18
CA ALA A 194 16.43 -11.11 -8.26
C ALA A 194 15.25 -12.08 -8.50
N GLU A 195 15.40 -13.03 -9.43
CA GLU A 195 14.38 -14.06 -9.71
C GLU A 195 14.11 -14.93 -8.47
N GLU A 196 15.15 -15.39 -7.78
CA GLU A 196 15.00 -16.15 -6.54
C GLU A 196 14.29 -15.34 -5.45
N ALA A 197 14.65 -14.06 -5.28
CA ALA A 197 14.00 -13.18 -4.32
C ALA A 197 12.51 -12.99 -4.64
N MET A 198 12.16 -12.81 -5.91
CA MET A 198 10.77 -12.70 -6.36
C MET A 198 9.99 -13.99 -6.12
N LYS A 199 10.57 -15.16 -6.41
CA LYS A 199 9.97 -16.48 -6.09
C LYS A 199 9.69 -16.62 -4.61
N ARG A 200 10.65 -16.31 -3.74
CA ARG A 200 10.49 -16.38 -2.27
C ARG A 200 9.35 -15.49 -1.78
N LYS A 201 9.21 -14.28 -2.36
CA LYS A 201 8.15 -13.33 -2.04
C LYS A 201 6.83 -13.59 -2.79
N LYS A 202 6.76 -14.66 -3.60
CA LYS A 202 5.60 -14.97 -4.46
C LYS A 202 5.20 -13.77 -5.33
N ILE A 203 6.18 -13.04 -5.87
CA ILE A 203 5.95 -11.98 -6.86
C ILE A 203 5.92 -12.64 -8.23
N TYR A 204 4.89 -12.33 -9.02
CA TYR A 204 4.79 -12.81 -10.38
C TYR A 204 5.64 -11.94 -11.30
N TYR A 205 6.47 -12.56 -12.14
CA TYR A 205 7.25 -11.87 -13.15
C TYR A 205 6.92 -12.50 -14.49
N SER A 206 6.44 -11.68 -15.42
CA SER A 206 6.03 -12.16 -16.75
C SER A 206 7.24 -12.59 -17.57
N ASP A 207 6.98 -13.36 -18.63
CA ASP A 207 7.98 -13.70 -19.65
C ASP A 207 8.73 -12.48 -20.19
N TRP A 208 8.02 -11.40 -20.53
CA TRP A 208 8.63 -10.14 -20.98
C TRP A 208 9.44 -9.45 -19.88
N GLY A 209 8.96 -9.51 -18.64
CA GLY A 209 9.69 -9.01 -17.47
C GLY A 209 11.00 -9.77 -17.26
N LYS A 210 10.98 -11.09 -17.47
CA LYS A 210 12.16 -11.95 -17.42
C LYS A 210 13.15 -11.59 -18.52
N ASP A 211 12.69 -11.35 -19.75
CA ASP A 211 13.57 -11.01 -20.88
C ASP A 211 14.42 -9.76 -20.60
N ILE A 212 13.80 -8.70 -20.09
CA ILE A 212 14.53 -7.46 -19.77
C ILE A 212 15.31 -7.56 -18.45
N LEU A 213 14.87 -8.39 -17.50
CA LEU A 213 15.60 -8.67 -16.26
C LEU A 213 16.95 -9.32 -16.56
N TYR A 214 17.01 -10.32 -17.45
CA TYR A 214 18.25 -10.99 -17.82
C TYR A 214 19.21 -10.14 -18.66
N LYS A 215 18.76 -8.96 -19.10
CA LYS A 215 19.56 -7.94 -19.78
C LYS A 215 19.82 -6.71 -18.90
N THR A 216 19.37 -6.74 -17.64
CA THR A 216 19.56 -5.65 -16.67
C THR A 216 20.96 -5.72 -16.09
N GLU A 217 21.66 -4.57 -16.10
CA GLU A 217 22.90 -4.38 -15.36
C GLU A 217 22.57 -4.07 -13.90
N PHE A 218 23.18 -4.84 -12.99
CA PHE A 218 23.05 -4.69 -11.55
C PHE A 218 24.35 -4.11 -10.98
N SER A 219 24.20 -3.24 -10.00
CA SER A 219 25.35 -2.71 -9.26
C SER A 219 25.86 -3.77 -8.28
N GLU A 220 27.19 -3.96 -8.23
CA GLU A 220 27.82 -4.85 -7.23
C GLU A 220 27.75 -4.24 -5.82
N GLU A 221 27.88 -2.91 -5.75
CA GLU A 221 27.81 -2.17 -4.50
C GLU A 221 26.40 -1.63 -4.25
N LYS A 222 26.06 -1.50 -2.97
CA LYS A 222 24.82 -0.89 -2.52
C LYS A 222 24.67 0.53 -3.06
N GLN A 223 23.54 0.81 -3.71
CA GLN A 223 23.17 2.11 -4.26
C GLN A 223 21.98 2.70 -3.51
N SER A 224 21.85 4.02 -3.61
CA SER A 224 20.77 4.80 -3.04
C SER A 224 20.17 5.71 -4.12
N TYR A 225 18.89 5.50 -4.41
CA TYR A 225 18.15 6.23 -5.45
C TYR A 225 16.97 6.98 -4.85
N ASP A 226 16.97 8.30 -4.96
CA ASP A 226 15.79 9.11 -4.63
C ASP A 226 14.81 9.03 -5.80
N LEU A 227 13.62 8.47 -5.55
CA LEU A 227 12.61 8.20 -6.55
C LEU A 227 11.41 9.12 -6.37
N VAL A 228 10.79 9.48 -7.48
CA VAL A 228 9.56 10.27 -7.50
C VAL A 228 8.64 9.78 -8.62
N ARG A 229 7.33 9.75 -8.35
CA ARG A 229 6.32 9.38 -9.34
C ARG A 229 5.51 10.57 -9.82
N PHE A 230 5.23 10.59 -11.11
CA PHE A 230 4.29 11.52 -11.73
C PHE A 230 3.43 10.81 -12.77
N SER A 231 2.17 11.22 -12.87
CA SER A 231 1.37 10.92 -14.05
C SER A 231 1.84 11.75 -15.26
N VAL A 232 1.53 11.28 -16.46
CA VAL A 232 1.80 12.01 -17.71
C VAL A 232 1.17 13.40 -17.70
N GLU A 233 -0.04 13.55 -17.15
CA GLU A 233 -0.66 14.86 -16.95
C GLU A 233 0.15 15.76 -16.01
N GLN A 234 0.62 15.22 -14.87
CA GLN A 234 1.39 15.98 -13.88
C GLN A 234 2.75 16.45 -14.42
N LEU A 235 3.31 15.76 -15.42
CA LEU A 235 4.49 16.19 -16.17
C LEU A 235 4.20 17.34 -17.16
N GLY A 236 2.93 17.68 -17.37
CA GLY A 236 2.47 18.78 -18.22
C GLY A 236 1.88 18.34 -19.55
N PHE A 237 1.42 17.09 -19.68
CA PHE A 237 0.82 16.56 -20.91
C PHE A 237 -0.67 16.20 -20.71
N PRO A 238 -1.60 17.18 -20.72
CA PRO A 238 -3.02 16.94 -20.45
C PRO A 238 -3.76 16.17 -21.56
N LYS A 239 -3.06 15.76 -22.63
CA LYS A 239 -3.60 14.96 -23.75
C LYS A 239 -2.79 13.68 -24.00
N GLY A 240 -1.99 13.27 -23.00
CA GLY A 240 -1.01 12.21 -23.16
C GLY A 240 0.22 12.65 -23.96
N ALA A 241 1.22 11.77 -23.98
CA ALA A 241 2.50 12.02 -24.65
C ALA A 241 3.16 10.70 -25.06
N THR A 242 4.14 10.80 -25.95
CA THR A 242 5.01 9.68 -26.30
C THR A 242 6.08 9.44 -25.24
N THR A 243 6.66 8.23 -25.19
CA THR A 243 7.80 7.93 -24.29
C THR A 243 8.93 8.94 -24.44
N GLN A 244 9.30 9.31 -25.67
CA GLN A 244 10.38 10.27 -25.92
C GLN A 244 10.04 11.67 -25.38
N GLU A 245 8.83 12.17 -25.65
CA GLU A 245 8.39 13.47 -25.14
C GLU A 245 8.39 13.52 -23.60
N ILE A 246 7.98 12.42 -22.96
CA ILE A 246 8.00 12.28 -21.49
C ILE A 246 9.44 12.36 -20.98
N TYR A 247 10.38 11.62 -21.58
CA TYR A 247 11.78 11.58 -21.16
C TYR A 247 12.46 12.94 -21.36
N ASP A 248 12.26 13.57 -22.51
CA ASP A 248 12.81 14.91 -22.82
C ASP A 248 12.27 15.98 -21.86
N LYS A 249 11.00 15.85 -21.46
CA LYS A 249 10.38 16.75 -20.49
C LYS A 249 10.94 16.50 -19.09
N ALA A 250 11.04 15.24 -18.66
CA ALA A 250 11.57 14.87 -17.36
C ALA A 250 12.98 15.42 -17.14
N GLU A 251 13.87 15.30 -18.14
CA GLU A 251 15.23 15.84 -18.07
C GLU A 251 15.25 17.36 -17.83
N LYS A 252 14.41 18.12 -18.55
CA LYS A 252 14.29 19.58 -18.39
C LYS A 252 13.76 19.99 -17.02
N LEU A 253 13.09 19.08 -16.32
CA LEU A 253 12.52 19.31 -14.99
C LEU A 253 13.47 18.87 -13.85
N GLY A 254 14.68 18.38 -14.19
CA GLY A 254 15.65 17.88 -13.22
C GLY A 254 15.33 16.47 -12.72
N LEU A 255 14.60 15.69 -13.52
CA LEU A 255 14.40 14.26 -13.33
C LEU A 255 15.34 13.50 -14.26
N GLU A 256 15.69 12.27 -13.89
CA GLU A 256 16.56 11.39 -14.65
C GLU A 256 15.92 10.03 -14.84
N LEU A 257 16.36 9.34 -15.89
CA LEU A 257 16.02 7.93 -16.05
C LEU A 257 16.67 7.11 -14.95
N CYS A 258 15.89 6.20 -14.39
CA CYS A 258 16.33 5.20 -13.44
C CYS A 258 17.29 4.20 -14.12
N PRO A 259 18.34 3.74 -13.41
CA PRO A 259 19.00 2.49 -13.74
C PRO A 259 17.98 1.34 -13.78
N ALA A 260 18.20 0.38 -14.68
CA ALA A 260 17.25 -0.72 -14.90
C ALA A 260 17.00 -1.56 -13.62
N GLU A 261 18.03 -1.73 -12.78
CA GLU A 261 17.94 -2.45 -11.50
C GLU A 261 16.93 -1.85 -10.51
N VAL A 262 16.51 -0.59 -10.69
CA VAL A 262 15.47 0.04 -9.87
C VAL A 262 14.16 -0.75 -9.96
N GLY A 263 13.81 -1.30 -11.13
CA GLY A 263 12.58 -2.08 -11.30
C GLY A 263 12.47 -3.29 -10.37
N PRO A 264 13.38 -4.27 -10.44
CA PRO A 264 13.34 -5.43 -9.56
C PRO A 264 13.52 -5.06 -8.08
N HIS A 265 14.45 -4.16 -7.75
CA HIS A 265 14.66 -3.72 -6.36
C HIS A 265 13.44 -3.04 -5.77
N LEU A 266 12.84 -2.09 -6.49
CA LEU A 266 11.64 -1.40 -6.04
C LEU A 266 10.51 -2.39 -5.88
N ARG A 267 10.29 -3.30 -6.84
CA ARG A 267 9.19 -4.27 -6.72
C ARG A 267 9.33 -5.17 -5.50
N LEU A 268 10.55 -5.59 -5.18
CA LEU A 268 10.83 -6.47 -4.04
C LEU A 268 10.60 -5.79 -2.70
N GLN A 269 10.78 -4.47 -2.60
CA GLN A 269 10.67 -3.71 -1.36
C GLN A 269 9.34 -3.00 -1.20
N TYR A 270 8.75 -2.56 -2.30
CA TYR A 270 7.49 -1.83 -2.33
C TYR A 270 6.32 -2.81 -2.42
N PRO A 271 5.36 -2.80 -1.48
CA PRO A 271 4.17 -3.65 -1.56
C PRO A 271 2.97 -2.97 -2.24
N GLY A 272 3.13 -1.74 -2.76
CA GLY A 272 2.03 -0.99 -3.38
C GLY A 272 1.48 -1.69 -4.61
N LYS A 273 0.17 -1.50 -4.83
CA LYS A 273 -0.62 -2.26 -5.80
C LYS A 273 -0.89 -1.53 -7.10
N GLU A 274 -0.69 -0.22 -7.09
CA GLU A 274 -0.89 0.66 -8.22
C GLU A 274 0.09 0.35 -9.36
N TRP A 275 -0.34 0.66 -10.57
CA TRP A 275 0.45 0.45 -11.78
C TRP A 275 1.41 1.61 -11.99
N MET A 276 2.70 1.32 -12.12
CA MET A 276 3.71 2.34 -12.38
C MET A 276 4.83 1.82 -13.29
N LEU A 277 5.23 2.64 -14.24
CA LEU A 277 6.35 2.37 -15.15
C LEU A 277 7.65 2.91 -14.55
N ILE A 278 8.72 2.14 -14.65
CA ILE A 278 10.06 2.67 -14.34
C ILE A 278 10.52 3.44 -15.57
N ALA A 279 10.73 4.75 -15.42
CA ALA A 279 11.32 5.55 -16.48
C ALA A 279 12.81 5.21 -16.59
N MET A 280 13.13 4.21 -17.39
CA MET A 280 14.48 3.71 -17.60
C MET A 280 14.84 3.72 -19.08
N LYS A 281 16.13 3.63 -19.38
CA LYS A 281 16.56 3.31 -20.76
C LYS A 281 15.93 1.97 -21.14
N GLN A 282 15.25 1.94 -22.28
CA GLN A 282 14.57 0.75 -22.74
C GLN A 282 15.56 -0.39 -22.98
N ILE A 283 15.13 -1.60 -22.66
CA ILE A 283 15.85 -2.84 -22.92
C ILE A 283 15.02 -3.63 -23.93
N PRO A 284 15.60 -4.12 -25.04
CA PRO A 284 14.86 -4.92 -26.01
C PRO A 284 14.40 -6.24 -25.38
N ASP A 285 13.15 -6.63 -25.59
CA ASP A 285 12.63 -7.95 -25.20
C ASP A 285 13.11 -9.05 -26.18
N ARG A 286 12.47 -10.23 -26.16
CA ARG A 286 12.79 -11.33 -27.10
C ARG A 286 12.42 -11.06 -28.57
N TYR A 287 11.63 -10.03 -28.85
CA TYR A 287 11.20 -9.61 -30.18
C TYR A 287 11.83 -8.29 -30.61
N ASP A 288 12.92 -7.88 -29.94
CA ASP A 288 13.58 -6.59 -30.12
C ASP A 288 12.67 -5.38 -29.86
N SER A 289 11.55 -5.59 -29.14
CA SER A 289 10.65 -4.50 -28.75
C SER A 289 11.25 -3.79 -27.53
N PRO A 290 11.50 -2.47 -27.60
CA PRO A 290 12.10 -1.72 -26.50
C PRO A 290 11.11 -1.63 -25.34
N ALA A 291 11.43 -2.29 -24.23
CA ALA A 291 10.56 -2.41 -23.08
C ALA A 291 11.17 -1.78 -21.82
N VAL A 292 10.30 -1.45 -20.87
CA VAL A 292 10.65 -0.99 -19.51
C VAL A 292 9.95 -1.85 -18.48
N PHE A 293 10.38 -1.77 -17.22
CA PHE A 293 9.67 -2.44 -16.13
C PHE A 293 8.34 -1.74 -15.80
N LEU A 294 7.29 -2.55 -15.63
CA LEU A 294 5.99 -2.15 -15.14
C LEU A 294 5.69 -2.91 -13.84
N LEU A 295 5.41 -2.17 -12.78
CA LEU A 295 5.03 -2.72 -11.48
C LEU A 295 3.52 -2.58 -11.32
N GLY A 296 2.88 -3.55 -10.65
CA GLY A 296 1.48 -3.44 -10.28
C GLY A 296 0.97 -4.66 -9.54
N THR A 297 -0.34 -4.89 -9.61
CA THR A 297 -0.98 -6.10 -9.08
C THR A 297 -1.88 -6.72 -10.13
N TYR A 298 -1.78 -8.03 -10.31
CA TYR A 298 -2.67 -8.80 -11.18
C TYR A 298 -3.19 -10.00 -10.39
N GLY A 299 -4.51 -10.19 -10.36
CA GLY A 299 -5.14 -11.30 -9.61
C GLY A 299 -4.83 -11.29 -8.10
N GLY A 300 -4.56 -10.12 -7.50
CA GLY A 300 -4.17 -9.98 -6.09
C GLY A 300 -2.69 -10.27 -5.79
N GLN A 301 -1.90 -10.63 -6.79
CA GLN A 301 -0.46 -10.89 -6.67
C GLN A 301 0.34 -9.70 -7.22
N LEU A 302 1.41 -9.31 -6.52
CA LEU A 302 2.33 -8.27 -6.99
C LEU A 302 3.05 -8.76 -8.25
N VAL A 303 3.25 -7.85 -9.22
CA VAL A 303 3.86 -8.19 -10.51
C VAL A 303 5.04 -7.30 -10.91
N LEU A 304 5.99 -7.89 -11.64
CA LEU A 304 7.04 -7.21 -12.42
C LEU A 304 6.94 -7.61 -13.90
N TYR A 305 6.46 -6.71 -14.74
CA TYR A 305 6.30 -6.93 -16.19
C TYR A 305 7.36 -6.20 -16.99
N GLY A 306 7.59 -6.70 -18.21
CA GLY A 306 8.21 -5.92 -19.28
C GLY A 306 7.09 -5.37 -20.14
N TYR A 307 7.11 -4.07 -20.41
CA TYR A 307 6.07 -3.39 -21.16
C TYR A 307 6.66 -2.56 -22.30
N ASP A 308 6.07 -2.65 -23.48
CA ASP A 308 6.55 -1.93 -24.67
C ASP A 308 6.50 -0.41 -24.46
N ALA A 309 7.67 0.22 -24.61
CA ALA A 309 7.86 1.64 -24.41
C ALA A 309 8.74 2.22 -25.52
N LYS A 310 8.41 1.88 -26.78
CA LYS A 310 9.04 2.52 -27.95
C LYS A 310 9.04 4.03 -27.79
N PRO A 311 10.03 4.74 -28.34
CA PRO A 311 10.07 6.20 -28.30
C PRO A 311 8.75 6.85 -28.76
N SER A 312 8.05 6.22 -29.71
CA SER A 312 6.76 6.65 -30.25
C SER A 312 5.52 6.11 -29.52
N SER A 313 5.66 5.16 -28.57
CA SER A 313 4.52 4.62 -27.80
C SER A 313 3.86 5.75 -27.03
N ARG A 314 2.53 5.87 -27.17
CA ARG A 314 1.74 6.92 -26.51
C ARG A 314 1.16 6.42 -25.19
N TRP A 315 1.17 7.31 -24.22
CA TRP A 315 0.67 7.12 -22.88
C TRP A 315 -0.49 8.07 -22.62
N CYS A 316 -1.51 7.56 -21.93
CA CYS A 316 -2.64 8.30 -21.42
C CYS A 316 -2.20 9.24 -20.29
N THR A 317 -3.09 10.17 -19.93
CA THR A 317 -2.82 11.20 -18.92
C THR A 317 -2.59 10.67 -17.51
N ASP A 318 -3.18 9.51 -17.21
CA ASP A 318 -3.16 8.83 -15.92
C ASP A 318 -2.06 7.77 -15.79
N ASP A 319 -1.36 7.43 -16.89
CA ASP A 319 -0.19 6.56 -16.82
C ASP A 319 0.90 7.21 -15.94
N GLU A 320 1.46 6.44 -15.02
CA GLU A 320 2.41 6.93 -14.02
C GLU A 320 3.83 6.41 -14.26
N PHE A 321 4.80 7.32 -14.20
CA PHE A 321 6.23 7.02 -14.35
C PHE A 321 6.99 7.35 -13.08
N VAL A 322 7.86 6.43 -12.67
CA VAL A 322 8.84 6.59 -11.59
C VAL A 322 10.17 7.03 -12.20
N PHE A 323 10.65 8.19 -11.77
CA PHE A 323 11.92 8.77 -12.16
C PHE A 323 12.90 8.81 -11.00
N ARG A 324 14.18 8.89 -11.32
CA ARG A 324 15.22 9.24 -10.37
C ARG A 324 15.28 10.77 -10.24
N VAL A 325 15.41 11.27 -9.02
CA VAL A 325 15.64 12.69 -8.77
C VAL A 325 17.12 13.00 -9.02
N ARG A 326 17.41 14.00 -9.87
CA ARG A 326 18.78 14.49 -10.05
C ARG A 326 19.27 15.12 -8.75
N LYS A 327 20.34 14.56 -8.17
CA LYS A 327 21.07 15.24 -7.09
C LYS A 327 21.73 16.48 -7.68
N PHE A 328 21.52 17.64 -7.06
CA PHE A 328 22.29 18.83 -7.42
C PHE A 328 23.77 18.51 -7.17
N LYS A 329 24.64 18.76 -8.16
CA LYS A 329 26.07 18.77 -7.90
C LYS A 329 26.33 19.90 -6.91
N THR A 330 26.66 19.55 -5.67
CA THR A 330 27.22 20.46 -4.67
C THR A 330 28.56 21.01 -5.13
#